data_AF-A0A847CLI2-F1
#
_entry.id   AF-A0A847CLI2-F1
#
_cell.length_a   1.000
_cell.length_b   1.000
_cell.length_c   1.000
_cell.angle_alpha   90.00
_cell.angle_beta   90.00
_cell.angle_gamma   90.00
#
_symmetry.space_group_name_H-M   'P 1'
#
loop_
_entity.id
_entity.type
_entity.pdbx_description
1 polymer ?
#
loop_
_entity_poly.entity_id
_entity_poly.type
_entity_poly.pdbx_seq_one_letter_code
_entity_poly.pdbx_strand_id
1 'polypeptide(L)'
;MAYIKFREMAHYFNFHKEIDKKDLPEYVLQYVLGDEKIWKAYGTRRDKCVFTNKKLILFDVQGITGKTKKIHIFPFNSISSSAIVYKPRTVYLLFTFTSGYQMRLNYINLTAEDKKELRKLWTKLISYCQNKEKELDI
;
A
#
# COMPACT_ATOMS: atom_id res chain seq x y z
N MET A 1 0.91 28.51 20.26
CA MET A 1 1.14 27.14 19.74
C MET A 1 0.82 27.14 18.25
N ALA A 2 1.81 27.17 17.37
CA ALA A 2 1.55 27.12 15.93
C ALA A 2 1.21 25.66 15.56
N TYR A 3 -0.04 25.40 15.22
CA TYR A 3 -0.46 24.10 14.71
C TYR A 3 0.01 23.99 13.25
N ILE A 4 1.14 23.32 13.01
CA ILE A 4 1.47 22.86 11.66
C ILE A 4 0.41 21.82 11.34
N LYS A 5 -0.58 22.19 10.52
CA LYS A 5 -1.57 21.26 9.98
C LYS A 5 -0.80 20.28 9.10
N PHE A 6 -0.36 19.17 9.69
CA PHE A 6 0.33 18.12 8.98
C PHE A 6 -0.61 17.62 7.88
N ARG A 7 -0.34 18.06 6.66
CA ARG A 7 -1.15 17.73 5.51
C ARG A 7 -0.73 16.32 5.12
N GLU A 8 -1.58 15.33 5.38
CA GLU A 8 -1.33 13.94 5.02
C GLU A 8 -0.82 13.88 3.57
N MET A 9 0.36 13.31 3.37
CA MET A 9 0.97 13.28 2.03
C MET A 9 0.09 12.49 1.06
N ALA A 10 -0.55 11.44 1.56
CA ALA A 10 -1.54 10.63 0.86
C ALA A 10 -2.85 10.59 1.67
N HIS A 11 -3.98 10.87 1.02
CA HIS A 11 -5.31 10.82 1.64
C HIS A 11 -5.70 9.36 1.99
N TYR A 12 -6.73 9.13 2.80
CA TYR A 12 -7.26 7.78 3.03
C TYR A 12 -7.71 7.11 1.72
N PHE A 13 -7.16 5.94 1.43
CA PHE A 13 -7.56 5.09 0.31
C PHE A 13 -8.55 4.04 0.76
N ASN A 14 -9.66 3.89 0.02
CA ASN A 14 -10.68 2.89 0.28
C ASN A 14 -10.73 1.88 -0.88
N PHE A 15 -9.91 0.84 -0.78
CA PHE A 15 -9.88 -0.25 -1.76
C PHE A 15 -11.00 -1.25 -1.50
N HIS A 16 -11.63 -1.73 -2.56
CA HIS A 16 -12.72 -2.72 -2.45
C HIS A 16 -12.49 -3.94 -3.33
N LYS A 17 -11.50 -3.91 -4.24
CA LYS A 17 -11.28 -4.96 -5.22
C LYS A 17 -9.79 -5.24 -5.39
N GLU A 18 -9.44 -6.52 -5.37
CA GLU A 18 -8.15 -7.02 -5.87
C GLU A 18 -8.16 -6.97 -7.41
N ILE A 19 -7.07 -6.49 -7.99
CA ILE A 19 -6.89 -6.38 -9.44
C ILE A 19 -5.88 -7.45 -9.85
N ASP A 20 -6.22 -8.29 -10.83
CA ASP A 20 -5.26 -9.22 -11.42
C ASP A 20 -4.12 -8.42 -12.06
N LYS A 21 -2.90 -8.97 -12.02
CA LYS A 21 -1.72 -8.35 -12.63
C LYS A 21 -1.93 -8.09 -14.12
N LYS A 22 -2.70 -8.93 -14.80
CA LYS A 22 -3.03 -8.79 -16.23
C LYS A 22 -3.97 -7.61 -16.51
N ASP A 23 -4.78 -7.23 -15.52
CA ASP A 23 -5.76 -6.15 -15.62
C ASP A 23 -5.19 -4.80 -15.17
N LEU A 24 -3.89 -4.75 -14.82
CA LEU A 24 -3.24 -3.51 -14.43
C LEU A 24 -3.02 -2.60 -15.65
N PRO A 25 -3.35 -1.31 -15.54
CA PRO A 25 -3.07 -0.35 -16.60
C PRO A 25 -1.57 -0.23 -16.89
N GLU A 26 -1.21 0.02 -18.15
CA GLU A 26 0.18 0.21 -18.58
C GLU A 26 0.92 1.27 -17.74
N TYR A 27 0.27 2.39 -17.44
CA TYR A 27 0.87 3.45 -16.62
C TYR A 27 1.22 2.98 -15.20
N VAL A 28 0.61 1.92 -14.69
CA VAL A 28 0.94 1.34 -13.38
C VAL A 28 2.18 0.46 -13.51
N LEU A 29 2.22 -0.36 -14.55
CA LEU A 29 3.33 -1.29 -14.83
C LEU A 29 4.64 -0.54 -15.06
N GLN A 30 4.60 0.65 -15.66
CA GLN A 30 5.78 1.51 -15.87
C GLN A 30 6.52 1.94 -14.58
N TYR A 31 5.88 1.85 -13.40
CA TYR A 31 6.51 2.17 -12.11
C TYR A 31 7.02 0.93 -11.36
N VAL A 32 6.75 -0.25 -11.90
CA VAL A 32 7.32 -1.52 -11.43
C VAL A 32 8.62 -1.73 -12.19
N LEU A 33 9.75 -1.70 -11.47
CA LEU A 33 11.07 -1.86 -12.08
C LEU A 33 11.23 -3.29 -12.60
N GLY A 34 12.06 -3.50 -13.62
CA GLY A 34 12.11 -4.76 -14.38
C GLY A 34 12.39 -6.02 -13.55
N ASP A 35 13.05 -5.91 -12.40
CA ASP A 35 13.34 -7.03 -11.51
C ASP A 35 12.34 -7.19 -10.34
N GLU A 36 11.35 -6.30 -10.27
CA GLU A 36 10.32 -6.34 -9.24
C GLU A 36 9.19 -7.29 -9.58
N LYS A 37 8.83 -8.12 -8.60
CA LYS A 37 7.69 -9.03 -8.70
C LYS A 37 6.50 -8.44 -7.98
N ILE A 38 5.42 -8.16 -8.70
CA ILE A 38 4.13 -7.77 -8.11
C ILE A 38 3.61 -8.94 -7.27
N TRP A 39 3.34 -8.70 -5.99
CA TRP A 39 2.69 -9.65 -5.10
C TRP A 39 1.17 -9.56 -5.22
N LYS A 40 0.62 -8.37 -5.01
CA LYS A 40 -0.82 -8.08 -5.05
C LYS A 40 -1.05 -6.66 -5.52
N ALA A 41 -2.19 -6.43 -6.17
CA ALA A 41 -2.64 -5.10 -6.50
C ALA A 41 -4.11 -4.92 -6.10
N TYR A 42 -4.42 -3.74 -5.61
CA TYR A 42 -5.76 -3.35 -5.22
C TYR A 42 -6.08 -2.00 -5.85
N GLY A 43 -7.36 -1.72 -6.04
CA GLY A 43 -7.71 -0.43 -6.58
C GLY A 43 -9.19 -0.10 -6.50
N THR A 44 -9.46 1.12 -6.89
CA THR A 44 -10.80 1.62 -7.24
C THR A 44 -10.80 1.98 -8.72
N ARG A 45 -11.86 2.63 -9.21
CA ARG A 45 -11.86 3.22 -10.55
C ARG A 45 -10.69 4.20 -10.74
N ARG A 46 -10.37 4.98 -9.71
CA ARG A 46 -9.35 6.04 -9.76
C ARG A 46 -8.02 5.53 -9.23
N ASP A 47 -8.00 5.18 -7.97
CA ASP A 47 -6.76 4.93 -7.23
C ASP A 47 -6.28 3.49 -7.40
N LYS A 48 -4.97 3.29 -7.32
CA LYS A 48 -4.33 1.97 -7.41
C LYS A 48 -3.30 1.84 -6.31
N CYS A 49 -3.13 0.63 -5.81
CA CYS A 49 -2.18 0.27 -4.78
C CYS A 49 -1.52 -1.05 -5.20
N VAL A 50 -0.20 -1.03 -5.36
CA VAL A 50 0.57 -2.18 -5.85
C VAL A 50 1.63 -2.53 -4.83
N PHE A 51 1.58 -3.76 -4.35
CA PHE A 51 2.62 -4.34 -3.50
C PHE A 51 3.56 -5.14 -4.38
N THR A 52 4.84 -4.75 -4.42
CA THR A 52 5.91 -5.52 -5.05
C THR A 52 6.67 -6.33 -4.01
N ASN A 53 7.80 -6.92 -4.38
CA ASN A 53 8.76 -7.52 -3.46
C ASN A 53 9.71 -6.52 -2.79
N LYS A 54 9.67 -5.23 -3.14
CA LYS A 54 10.57 -4.20 -2.61
C LYS A 54 9.85 -3.02 -1.98
N LYS A 55 8.69 -2.65 -2.52
CA LYS A 55 7.99 -1.42 -2.16
C LYS A 55 6.49 -1.51 -2.38
N LEU A 56 5.78 -0.58 -1.75
CA LEU A 56 4.39 -0.27 -2.01
C LEU A 56 4.32 0.96 -2.92
N ILE A 57 3.54 0.88 -3.99
CA ILE A 57 3.30 1.99 -4.93
C ILE A 57 1.83 2.38 -4.86
N LEU A 58 1.57 3.65 -4.69
CA LEU A 58 0.22 4.19 -4.50
C LEU A 58 -0.04 5.29 -5.51
N PHE A 59 -1.08 5.10 -6.31
CA PHE A 59 -1.50 6.02 -7.36
C PHE A 59 -2.76 6.73 -6.88
N ASP A 60 -2.63 8.03 -6.62
CA ASP A 60 -3.70 8.94 -6.23
C ASP A 60 -4.10 9.80 -7.43
N VAL A 61 -5.29 9.57 -7.97
CA VAL A 61 -5.80 10.35 -9.11
C VAL A 61 -6.61 11.52 -8.58
N GLN A 62 -6.08 12.73 -8.76
CA GLN A 62 -6.62 13.96 -8.22
C GLN A 62 -7.38 14.80 -9.25
N GLY A 63 -8.34 15.58 -8.74
CA GLY A 63 -9.14 16.52 -9.54
C GLY A 63 -10.33 15.88 -10.26
N ILE A 64 -11.26 16.72 -10.69
CA ILE A 64 -12.52 16.30 -11.33
C ILE A 64 -12.24 15.57 -12.66
N THR A 65 -11.29 16.09 -13.44
CA THR A 65 -10.90 15.52 -14.74
C THR A 65 -9.96 14.32 -14.64
N GLY A 66 -9.43 14.02 -13.44
CA GLY A 66 -8.49 12.92 -13.21
C GLY A 66 -7.15 13.03 -13.96
N LYS A 67 -6.81 14.23 -14.47
CA LYS A 67 -5.56 14.46 -15.22
C LYS A 67 -4.33 14.53 -14.32
N THR A 68 -4.50 14.89 -13.05
CA THR A 68 -3.39 14.95 -12.10
C THR A 68 -3.26 13.61 -11.40
N LYS A 69 -2.08 13.00 -11.46
CA LYS A 69 -1.76 11.77 -10.74
C LYS A 69 -0.62 12.06 -9.79
N LYS A 70 -0.84 11.80 -8.50
CA LYS A 70 0.22 11.80 -7.50
C LYS A 70 0.60 10.34 -7.24
N ILE A 71 1.89 10.04 -7.35
CA ILE A 71 2.40 8.68 -7.21
C ILE A 71 3.32 8.65 -5.99
N HIS A 72 2.96 7.84 -5.01
CA HIS A 72 3.79 7.61 -3.84
C HIS A 72 4.49 6.27 -3.96
N ILE A 73 5.76 6.26 -3.58
CA ILE A 73 6.56 5.04 -3.48
C ILE A 73 7.01 4.93 -2.03
N PHE A 74 6.66 3.83 -1.39
CA PHE A 74 7.00 3.51 -0.01
C PHE A 74 7.85 2.24 0.00
N PRO A 75 9.18 2.37 0.00
CA PRO A 75 10.09 1.24 0.17
C PRO A 75 9.80 0.49 1.48
N PHE A 76 9.81 -0.83 1.47
CA PHE A 76 9.50 -1.60 2.69
C PHE A 76 10.54 -1.40 3.79
N ASN A 77 11.80 -1.10 3.44
CA ASN A 77 12.85 -0.77 4.42
C ASN A 77 12.61 0.56 5.16
N SER A 78 11.67 1.39 4.70
CA SER A 78 11.32 2.64 5.39
C SER A 78 10.22 2.45 6.42
N ILE A 79 9.60 1.27 6.51
CA ILE A 79 8.54 0.97 7.47
C ILE A 79 9.18 0.67 8.82
N SER A 80 8.91 1.52 9.82
CA SER A 80 9.41 1.36 11.18
C SER A 80 8.47 0.53 12.06
N SER A 81 7.17 0.65 11.84
CA SER A 81 6.15 -0.14 12.56
C SER A 81 4.94 -0.34 11.68
N SER A 82 4.22 -1.44 11.89
CA SER A 82 3.04 -1.74 11.09
C SER A 82 2.01 -2.54 11.88
N ALA A 83 0.72 -2.33 11.61
CA ALA A 83 -0.38 -3.06 12.22
C ALA A 83 -1.47 -3.41 11.20
N ILE A 84 -2.16 -4.52 11.43
CA ILE A 84 -3.34 -4.94 10.67
C ILE A 84 -4.55 -4.99 11.60
N VAL A 85 -5.64 -4.33 11.22
CA VAL A 85 -6.88 -4.25 12.01
C VAL A 85 -8.01 -4.91 11.24
N TYR A 86 -8.60 -5.95 11.81
CA TYR A 86 -9.76 -6.64 11.23
C TYR A 86 -11.06 -6.13 11.86
N LYS A 87 -12.04 -5.82 11.01
CA LYS A 87 -13.42 -5.50 11.37
C LYS A 87 -14.39 -6.39 10.59
N PRO A 88 -15.71 -6.40 10.90
CA PRO A 88 -16.67 -7.28 10.24
C PRO A 88 -16.70 -7.17 8.70
N ARG A 89 -16.60 -5.95 8.14
CA ARG A 89 -16.62 -5.72 6.67
C ARG A 89 -15.39 -5.00 6.13
N THR A 90 -14.46 -4.65 7.01
CA THR A 90 -13.33 -3.79 6.67
C THR A 90 -12.04 -4.32 7.27
N VAL A 91 -10.92 -4.00 6.63
CA VAL A 91 -9.57 -4.23 7.14
C VAL A 91 -8.77 -2.95 6.96
N TYR A 92 -7.93 -2.61 7.94
CA TYR A 92 -7.01 -1.50 7.84
C TYR A 92 -5.57 -2.02 7.91
N LEU A 93 -4.73 -1.57 6.99
CA LEU A 93 -3.27 -1.69 7.12
C LEU A 93 -2.74 -0.34 7.57
N LEU A 94 -2.03 -0.34 8.67
CA LEU A 94 -1.40 0.83 9.28
C LEU A 94 0.11 0.68 9.15
N PHE A 95 0.75 1.70 8.60
CA PHE A 95 2.20 1.77 8.46
C PHE A 95 2.70 3.06 9.09
N THR A 96 3.71 2.94 9.92
CA THR A 96 4.53 4.07 10.39
C THR A 96 5.87 3.95 9.70
N PHE A 97 6.35 5.06 9.16
CA PHE A 97 7.63 5.13 8.48
C PHE A 97 8.70 5.73 9.38
N THR A 98 9.97 5.51 9.04
CA THR A 98 11.12 6.08 9.76
C THR A 98 11.11 7.61 9.80
N SER A 99 10.46 8.26 8.82
CA SER A 99 10.25 9.71 8.80
C SER A 99 9.22 10.21 9.82
N GLY A 100 8.56 9.32 10.56
CA GLY A 100 7.41 9.64 11.41
C GLY A 100 6.09 9.76 10.65
N TYR A 101 6.11 9.65 9.31
CA TYR A 101 4.89 9.62 8.52
C TYR A 101 4.05 8.37 8.86
N GLN A 102 2.75 8.56 9.04
CA GLN A 102 1.80 7.47 9.23
C GLN A 102 0.90 7.37 8.01
N MET A 103 0.69 6.14 7.54
CA MET A 103 -0.18 5.83 6.42
C MET A 103 -1.17 4.77 6.81
N ARG A 104 -2.40 4.95 6.33
CA ARG A 104 -3.50 4.02 6.50
C ARG A 104 -4.10 3.65 5.16
N LEU A 105 -4.10 2.36 4.85
CA LEU A 105 -4.84 1.80 3.71
C LEU A 105 -6.10 1.13 4.23
N ASN A 106 -7.26 1.54 3.71
CA ASN A 106 -8.53 0.94 4.07
C ASN A 106 -8.98 -0.02 2.98
N TYR A 107 -9.47 -1.17 3.41
CA TYR A 107 -10.09 -2.18 2.57
C TYR A 107 -11.53 -2.35 3.04
N ILE A 108 -12.49 -2.15 2.14
CA ILE A 108 -13.92 -2.11 2.45
C ILE A 108 -14.69 -3.16 1.66
N ASN A 109 -15.88 -3.54 2.16
CA ASN A 109 -16.77 -4.53 1.54
C ASN A 109 -16.10 -5.89 1.28
N LEU A 110 -15.25 -6.32 2.22
CA LEU A 110 -14.48 -7.55 2.08
C LEU A 110 -15.27 -8.80 2.45
N THR A 111 -15.09 -9.84 1.65
CA THR A 111 -15.51 -11.22 1.96
C THR A 111 -14.53 -11.91 2.89
N ALA A 112 -14.86 -13.12 3.35
CA ALA A 112 -13.94 -13.94 4.15
C ALA A 112 -12.66 -14.32 3.38
N GLU A 113 -12.78 -14.60 2.07
CA GLU A 113 -11.63 -14.95 1.24
C GLU A 113 -10.73 -13.72 1.02
N ASP A 114 -11.29 -12.53 0.80
CA ASP A 114 -10.49 -11.31 0.66
C ASP A 114 -9.66 -11.02 1.92
N LYS A 115 -10.23 -11.25 3.11
CA LYS A 115 -9.50 -11.10 4.38
C LYS A 115 -8.37 -12.11 4.50
N LYS A 116 -8.56 -13.34 4.03
CA LYS A 116 -7.52 -14.37 4.00
C LYS A 116 -6.39 -14.00 3.06
N GLU A 117 -6.71 -13.46 1.88
CA GLU A 117 -5.69 -12.97 0.93
C GLU A 117 -4.92 -11.77 1.51
N LEU A 118 -5.60 -10.82 2.16
CA LEU A 118 -4.94 -9.73 2.88
C LEU A 118 -4.04 -10.24 4.01
N ARG A 119 -4.46 -11.27 4.75
CA ARG A 119 -3.63 -11.91 5.78
C ARG A 119 -2.36 -12.51 5.16
N LYS A 120 -2.48 -13.24 4.05
CA LYS A 120 -1.32 -13.82 3.35
C LYS A 120 -0.34 -12.75 2.89
N LEU A 121 -0.86 -11.68 2.27
CA LEU A 121 -0.06 -10.52 1.85
C LEU A 121 0.65 -9.87 3.05
N TRP A 122 -0.09 -9.64 4.14
CA TRP A 122 0.44 -9.07 5.37
C TRP A 122 1.59 -9.91 5.94
N THR A 123 1.36 -11.21 6.14
CA THR A 123 2.39 -12.12 6.64
C THR A 123 3.64 -12.10 5.78
N LYS A 124 3.47 -12.05 4.44
CA LYS A 124 4.58 -11.97 3.50
C LYS A 124 5.37 -10.66 3.64
N LEU A 125 4.67 -9.53 3.79
CA LEU A 125 5.28 -8.22 4.01
C LEU A 125 6.06 -8.17 5.33
N ILE A 126 5.49 -8.67 6.42
CA ILE A 126 6.18 -8.69 7.72
C ILE A 126 7.42 -9.58 7.69
N SER A 127 7.31 -10.78 7.10
CA SER A 127 8.47 -11.66 6.95
C SER A 127 9.59 -11.00 6.14
N TYR A 128 9.26 -10.24 5.10
CA TYR A 128 10.24 -9.47 4.35
C TYR A 128 10.92 -8.39 5.20
N CYS A 129 10.14 -7.63 5.98
CA CYS A 129 10.69 -6.57 6.83
C CYS A 129 11.62 -7.15 7.91
N GLN A 130 11.24 -8.28 8.53
CA GLN A 130 12.02 -8.94 9.59
C GLN A 130 13.28 -9.64 9.09
N ASN A 131 13.20 -10.31 7.92
CA ASN A 131 14.36 -11.02 7.37
C ASN A 131 15.49 -10.07 6.94
N LYS A 132 15.16 -8.81 6.64
CA LYS A 132 16.13 -7.78 6.28
C LYS A 132 16.90 -7.20 7.46
N GLU A 133 16.32 -7.14 8.65
CA GLU A 133 17.05 -6.70 9.86
C GLU A 133 18.25 -7.62 10.11
N LYS A 134 18.09 -8.92 9.86
CA LYS A 134 19.16 -9.93 10.03
C LYS A 134 20.32 -9.83 9.03
N GLU A 135 20.15 -9.19 7.88
CA GLU A 135 21.22 -9.01 6.88
C GLU A 135 22.08 -7.75 7.14
N LEU A 136 21.62 -6.83 8.00
CA LEU A 136 22.31 -5.57 8.33
C LEU A 136 23.14 -5.67 9.62
N ASP A 137 23.02 -6.77 10.36
CA ASP A 137 23.73 -7.05 11.62
C ASP A 137 24.96 -7.98 11.42
N ILE A 138 25.48 -8.11 10.18
CA ILE A 138 26.66 -8.93 9.82
C ILE A 138 27.78 -8.05 9.27
#